data_AF-A0A937B616-F1
#
_entry.id   AF-A0A937B616-F1
#
_cell.length_a   1.000
_cell.length_b   1.000
_cell.length_c   1.000
_cell.angle_alpha   90.00
_cell.angle_beta   90.00
_cell.angle_gamma   90.00
#
_symmetry.space_group_name_H-M   'P 1'
#
loop_
_entity.id
_entity.type
_entity.pdbx_description
1 polymer ?
#
loop_
_entity_poly.entity_id
_entity_poly.type
_entity_poly.pdbx_seq_one_letter_code
_entity_poly.pdbx_strand_id
1 'polypeptide(L)'
;MGHSPLIMHVTCSNCGARYAVDATAIGPAGRTVQCARCSHRWFQKIETASPAEPLAAPRVSAPPPAPDFVIRPPAPGAGLPALTRPPRQRSWGTWLSVVVGLVLLFGLAGYAYRGEIKA
;
A
#
# COMPACT_ATOMS: atom_id res chain seq x y z
N MET A 1 27.91 1.10 3.30
CA MET A 1 27.37 0.27 2.20
C MET A 1 25.94 0.71 1.96
N GLY A 2 25.76 1.80 1.21
CA GLY A 2 24.45 2.39 0.94
C GLY A 2 23.78 1.62 -0.19
N HIS A 3 22.77 0.82 0.12
CA HIS A 3 21.89 0.27 -0.90
C HIS A 3 21.00 1.43 -1.35
N SER A 4 21.29 1.99 -2.52
CA SER A 4 20.42 2.98 -3.15
C SER A 4 19.13 2.24 -3.54
N PRO A 5 17.97 2.53 -2.91
CA PRO A 5 16.76 1.75 -3.14
C PRO A 5 16.23 2.03 -4.55
N LEU A 6 16.08 0.98 -5.35
CA LEU A 6 15.39 1.06 -6.63
C LEU A 6 13.89 1.14 -6.34
N ILE A 7 13.37 2.36 -6.25
CA ILE A 7 11.97 2.59 -5.96
C ILE A 7 11.12 2.20 -7.18
N MET A 8 10.20 1.26 -6.99
CA MET A 8 9.14 0.93 -7.93
C MET A 8 7.76 1.20 -7.30
N HIS A 9 6.74 1.40 -8.13
CA HIS A 9 5.38 1.68 -7.66
C HIS A 9 4.45 0.50 -7.92
N VAL A 10 3.74 0.05 -6.88
CA VAL A 10 2.71 -0.99 -6.99
C VAL A 10 1.33 -0.42 -6.68
N THR A 11 0.33 -0.83 -7.45
CA THR A 11 -1.06 -0.35 -7.31
C THR A 11 -1.97 -1.50 -6.90
N CYS A 12 -2.77 -1.30 -5.85
CA CYS A 12 -3.76 -2.28 -5.43
C CYS A 12 -5.02 -2.19 -6.31
N SER A 13 -5.39 -3.27 -7.00
CA SER A 13 -6.58 -3.34 -7.86
C SER A 13 -7.91 -3.23 -7.10
N ASN A 14 -7.93 -3.56 -5.80
CA ASN A 14 -9.17 -3.54 -5.00
C ASN A 14 -9.56 -2.14 -4.53
N CYS A 15 -8.58 -1.27 -4.26
CA CYS A 15 -8.83 0.04 -3.65
C CYS A 15 -8.11 1.22 -4.33
N GLY A 16 -7.27 0.98 -5.33
CA GLY A 16 -6.55 2.01 -6.07
C GLY A 16 -5.41 2.68 -5.31
N ALA A 17 -5.05 2.19 -4.12
CA ALA A 17 -3.89 2.72 -3.37
C ALA A 17 -2.58 2.41 -4.10
N ARG A 18 -1.64 3.37 -4.10
CA ARG A 18 -0.30 3.25 -4.68
C ARG A 18 0.76 3.26 -3.59
N TYR A 19 1.76 2.38 -3.71
CA TYR A 19 2.85 2.24 -2.75
C TYR A 19 4.20 2.32 -3.46
N ALA A 20 5.13 3.10 -2.92
CA ALA A 20 6.54 3.08 -3.29
C ALA A 20 7.22 1.92 -2.55
N VAL A 21 7.80 0.97 -3.28
CA VAL A 21 8.45 -0.23 -2.73
C VAL A 21 9.84 -0.38 -3.34
N ASP A 22 10.76 -0.95 -2.58
CA ASP A 22 12.08 -1.31 -3.11
C ASP A 22 11.95 -2.54 -4.03
N ALA A 23 12.41 -2.41 -5.28
CA ALA A 23 12.43 -3.49 -6.24
C ALA A 23 13.22 -4.71 -5.70
N THR A 24 14.29 -4.47 -4.95
CA THR A 24 15.11 -5.52 -4.34
C THR A 24 14.32 -6.33 -3.30
N ALA A 25 13.33 -5.71 -2.63
CA ALA A 25 12.52 -6.37 -1.62
C ALA A 25 11.48 -7.36 -2.20
N ILE A 26 11.09 -7.16 -3.48
CA ILE A 26 10.27 -8.10 -4.24
C ILE A 26 11.18 -9.17 -4.88
N GLY A 27 12.30 -8.74 -5.45
CA GLY A 27 13.27 -9.59 -6.12
C GLY A 27 12.80 -10.13 -7.48
N PRO A 28 13.71 -10.76 -8.25
CA PRO A 28 13.43 -11.22 -9.62
C PRO A 28 12.47 -12.42 -9.67
N ALA A 29 12.40 -13.21 -8.60
CA ALA A 29 11.47 -14.34 -8.50
C ALA A 29 10.01 -13.89 -8.28
N GLY A 30 9.80 -12.60 -7.97
CA GLY A 30 8.51 -12.08 -7.53
C GLY A 30 8.15 -12.46 -6.10
N ARG A 31 7.18 -11.75 -5.53
CA ARG A 31 6.71 -11.95 -4.16
C ARG A 31 5.23 -11.60 -4.02
N THR A 32 4.56 -12.23 -3.06
CA THR A 32 3.19 -11.87 -2.67
C THR A 32 3.22 -10.61 -1.81
N VAL A 33 2.59 -9.54 -2.28
CA VAL A 33 2.46 -8.27 -1.57
C VAL A 33 1.05 -8.13 -0.98
N GLN A 34 0.92 -7.39 0.12
CA GLN A 34 -0.36 -7.15 0.80
C GLN A 34 -0.65 -5.65 0.90
N CYS A 35 -1.88 -5.26 0.54
CA CYS A 35 -2.35 -3.88 0.65
C CYS A 35 -2.57 -3.49 2.11
N ALA A 36 -1.90 -2.46 2.60
CA ALA A 36 -2.10 -1.93 3.95
C ALA A 36 -3.51 -1.31 4.16
N ARG A 37 -4.18 -0.90 3.07
CA ARG A 37 -5.49 -0.24 3.12
C ARG A 37 -6.68 -1.20 3.17
N CYS A 38 -6.65 -2.30 2.42
CA CYS A 38 -7.77 -3.23 2.30
C CYS A 38 -7.41 -4.70 2.57
N SER A 39 -6.16 -5.00 2.94
CA SER A 39 -5.64 -6.35 3.17
C SER A 39 -5.66 -7.31 1.97
N HIS A 40 -6.04 -6.85 0.77
CA HIS A 40 -5.95 -7.64 -0.46
C HIS A 40 -4.49 -8.03 -0.76
N ARG A 41 -4.28 -9.29 -1.14
CA ARG A 41 -2.97 -9.88 -1.44
C ARG A 41 -2.89 -10.23 -2.92
N TRP A 42 -1.79 -9.89 -3.57
CA TRP A 42 -1.55 -10.26 -4.97
C TRP A 42 -0.07 -10.58 -5.19
N PHE A 43 0.23 -11.29 -6.27
CA PHE A 43 1.60 -11.61 -6.65
C PHE A 43 2.17 -10.50 -7.53
N GLN A 44 3.34 -9.99 -7.18
CA GLN A 44 4.06 -8.98 -7.94
C GLN A 44 5.40 -9.58 -8.42
N LYS A 45 5.61 -9.60 -9.73
CA LYS A 45 6.92 -9.89 -10.34
C LYS A 45 7.54 -8.61 -10.88
N ILE A 46 8.87 -8.55 -10.85
CA ILE A 46 9.63 -7.53 -11.57
C ILE A 46 9.95 -8.16 -12.91
N GLU A 47 9.37 -7.65 -13.99
CA GLU A 47 9.81 -7.99 -15.34
C GLU A 47 11.17 -7.29 -15.52
N THR A 48 12.25 -7.93 -15.07
CA THR A 48 13.60 -7.51 -15.44
C THR A 48 13.62 -7.62 -16.95
N ALA A 49 13.66 -6.49 -17.65
CA ALA A 49 13.66 -6.47 -19.10
C ALA A 49 14.74 -7.44 -19.60
N SER A 50 14.31 -8.59 -20.12
CA SER A 50 15.10 -9.34 -21.08
C SER A 50 15.50 -8.33 -22.16
N PRO A 51 16.76 -8.30 -22.63
CA PRO A 51 17.16 -7.39 -23.69
C PRO A 51 16.16 -7.56 -24.83
N ALA A 52 15.31 -6.55 -25.01
CA ALA A 52 14.51 -6.47 -26.19
C ALA A 52 15.52 -6.41 -27.33
N GLU A 53 15.49 -7.43 -28.18
CA GLU A 53 16.07 -7.43 -29.51
C GLU A 53 15.95 -6.02 -30.09
N PRO A 54 17.03 -5.44 -30.65
CA PRO A 54 17.06 -4.03 -31.04
C PRO A 54 16.06 -3.80 -32.18
N LEU A 55 14.84 -3.42 -31.81
CA LEU A 55 13.83 -2.98 -32.75
C LEU A 55 14.32 -1.65 -33.33
N ALA A 56 14.56 -1.68 -34.64
CA ALA A 56 15.14 -0.61 -35.44
C ALA A 56 14.63 0.79 -35.05
N ALA A 57 15.57 1.70 -34.82
CA ALA A 57 15.32 3.09 -34.52
C ALA A 57 14.42 3.76 -35.58
N PRO A 58 13.32 4.44 -35.19
CA PRO A 58 12.67 5.41 -36.07
C PRO A 58 13.64 6.58 -36.31
N ARG A 59 13.94 6.87 -37.58
CA ARG A 59 14.73 8.05 -37.95
C ARG A 59 13.93 9.30 -37.58
N VAL A 60 14.43 10.06 -36.62
CA VAL A 60 13.89 11.36 -36.23
C VAL A 60 14.43 12.42 -37.18
N SER A 61 13.56 13.03 -37.97
CA SER A 61 13.84 14.29 -38.67
C SER A 61 13.68 15.45 -37.68
N ALA A 62 14.74 16.21 -37.42
CA ALA A 62 14.74 17.36 -36.52
C ALA A 62 14.21 18.64 -37.20
N PRO A 63 13.38 19.43 -36.50
CA PRO A 63 13.69 20.86 -36.31
C PRO A 63 13.21 21.43 -34.93
N PRO A 64 13.47 22.73 -34.64
CA PRO A 64 14.55 23.31 -33.83
C PRO A 64 14.33 23.26 -32.30
N PRO A 65 15.35 23.63 -31.48
CA PRO A 65 15.25 23.57 -30.02
C PRO A 65 14.52 24.79 -29.43
N ALA A 66 13.53 24.54 -28.58
CA ALA A 66 13.06 25.50 -27.58
C ALA A 66 12.65 24.73 -26.32
N PRO A 67 13.49 24.66 -25.29
CA PRO A 67 13.05 24.20 -23.99
C PRO A 67 12.32 25.34 -23.25
N ASP A 68 10.99 25.33 -23.29
CA ASP A 68 10.13 26.09 -22.36
C ASP A 68 10.02 25.39 -21.00
N PHE A 69 11.15 24.96 -20.40
CA PHE A 69 11.15 24.70 -18.96
C PHE A 69 11.36 26.03 -18.24
N VAL A 70 10.29 26.79 -18.06
CA VAL A 70 10.30 27.85 -17.06
C VAL A 70 10.30 27.15 -15.69
N ILE A 71 11.46 27.11 -15.03
CA ILE A 71 11.56 26.73 -13.62
C ILE A 71 10.86 27.83 -12.82
N ARG A 72 9.54 27.70 -12.65
CA ARG A 72 8.82 28.58 -11.74
C ARG A 72 9.29 28.26 -10.32
N PRO A 73 9.69 29.24 -9.51
CA PRO A 73 10.04 28.99 -8.12
C PRO A 73 8.90 28.22 -7.44
N PRO A 74 9.20 27.13 -6.71
CA PRO A 74 8.18 26.38 -5.99
C PRO A 74 7.43 27.34 -5.07
N ALA A 75 6.10 27.25 -5.08
CA ALA A 75 5.28 28.08 -4.19
C ALA A 75 5.71 27.83 -2.73
N PRO A 76 5.73 28.88 -1.89
CA PRO A 76 5.96 28.71 -0.45
C PRO A 76 5.02 27.64 0.11
N GLY A 77 5.58 26.59 0.74
CA GLY A 77 4.81 25.45 1.24
C GLY A 77 4.75 24.21 0.33
N ALA A 78 5.32 24.27 -0.88
CA ALA A 78 5.40 23.09 -1.78
C ALA A 78 6.29 21.95 -1.23
N GLY A 79 7.13 22.23 -0.23
CA GLY A 79 7.96 21.23 0.46
C GLY A 79 7.29 20.58 1.67
N LEU A 80 6.03 20.90 1.98
CA LEU A 80 5.34 20.29 3.11
C LEU A 80 4.98 18.83 2.79
N PRO A 81 5.25 17.89 3.71
CA PRO A 81 4.84 16.51 3.53
C PRO A 81 3.31 16.44 3.42
N ALA A 82 2.81 15.64 2.47
CA ALA A 82 1.39 15.36 2.39
C ALA A 82 0.94 14.74 3.72
N LEU A 83 0.11 15.47 4.48
CA LEU A 83 -0.54 14.98 5.69
C LEU A 83 -1.52 13.86 5.29
N THR A 84 -0.99 12.66 5.12
CA THR A 84 -1.78 11.47 4.85
C THR A 84 -2.43 11.03 6.16
N ARG A 85 -3.77 10.96 6.19
CA ARG A 85 -4.49 10.41 7.33
C ARG A 85 -4.16 8.92 7.41
N PRO A 86 -3.64 8.39 8.53
CA PRO A 86 -3.34 6.98 8.64
C PRO A 86 -4.62 6.14 8.42
N PRO A 87 -4.56 5.03 7.66
CA PRO A 87 -5.73 4.21 7.40
C PRO A 87 -6.23 3.61 8.72
N ARG A 88 -7.50 3.85 9.05
CA ARG A 88 -8.16 3.25 10.22
C ARG A 88 -8.36 1.75 9.95
N GLN A 89 -7.44 0.91 10.40
CA GLN A 89 -7.52 -0.55 10.30
C GLN A 89 -8.72 -1.07 11.12
N ARG A 90 -9.86 -1.24 10.45
CA ARG A 90 -11.15 -1.58 11.08
C ARG A 90 -11.28 -3.07 11.47
N SER A 91 -10.48 -3.97 10.90
CA SER A 91 -10.67 -5.41 11.09
C SER A 91 -10.39 -5.88 12.53
N TRP A 92 -9.33 -5.37 13.17
CA TRP A 92 -9.01 -5.78 14.54
C TRP A 92 -9.97 -5.20 15.59
N GLY A 93 -10.38 -3.93 15.43
CA GLY A 93 -11.34 -3.30 16.33
C GLY A 93 -12.73 -3.95 16.27
N THR A 94 -13.17 -4.39 15.09
CA THR A 94 -14.45 -5.11 14.95
C THR A 94 -14.41 -6.45 15.68
N TRP A 95 -13.31 -7.21 15.56
CA TRP A 95 -13.16 -8.49 16.25
C TRP A 95 -13.12 -8.34 17.78
N LEU A 96 -12.37 -7.36 18.30
CA LEU A 96 -12.33 -7.07 19.74
C LEU A 96 -13.72 -6.70 20.30
N SER A 97 -14.51 -5.94 19.55
CA SER A 97 -15.86 -5.54 19.97
C SER A 97 -16.79 -6.75 20.09
N VAL A 98 -16.69 -7.70 19.16
CA VAL A 98 -17.46 -8.96 19.20
C VAL A 98 -17.06 -9.81 20.41
N VAL A 99 -15.75 -9.96 20.66
CA VAL A 99 -15.25 -10.73 21.82
C VAL A 99 -15.72 -10.12 23.13
N VAL A 100 -15.63 -8.80 23.29
CA VAL A 100 -16.10 -8.10 24.50
C VAL A 100 -17.60 -8.28 24.70
N GLY A 101 -18.40 -8.14 23.63
CA GLY A 101 -19.85 -8.36 23.70
C GLY A 101 -20.20 -9.78 24.13
N LEU A 102 -19.49 -10.78 23.59
CA LEU A 102 -19.71 -12.20 23.91
C LEU A 102 -19.31 -12.50 25.36
N VAL A 103 -18.17 -11.99 25.85
CA VAL A 103 -17.76 -12.13 27.26
C VAL A 103 -18.77 -11.48 28.22
N LEU A 104 -19.25 -10.27 27.91
CA LEU A 104 -20.27 -9.61 28.73
C LEU A 104 -21.58 -10.39 28.76
N LEU A 105 -22.01 -10.94 27.60
CA LEU A 105 -23.24 -11.72 27.49
C LEU A 105 -23.15 -13.03 28.27
N PHE A 106 -22.06 -13.79 28.10
CA PHE A 106 -21.83 -15.03 28.86
C PHE A 106 -21.63 -14.76 30.36
N GLY A 107 -20.96 -13.67 30.73
CA GLY A 107 -20.82 -13.25 32.12
C GLY A 107 -22.15 -12.91 32.78
N LEU A 108 -22.99 -12.11 32.12
CA LEU A 108 -24.34 -11.77 32.59
C LEU A 108 -25.25 -13.01 32.67
N ALA A 109 -25.25 -13.85 31.63
CA ALA A 109 -26.03 -15.09 31.62
C ALA A 109 -25.59 -16.04 32.74
N GLY A 110 -24.28 -16.23 32.92
CA GLY A 110 -23.74 -17.04 34.02
C GLY A 110 -24.05 -16.45 35.39
N TYR A 111 -24.04 -15.12 35.55
CA TYR A 111 -24.42 -14.44 36.79
C TYR A 111 -25.90 -14.65 37.12
N ALA A 112 -26.80 -14.47 36.14
CA ALA A 112 -28.23 -14.68 36.32
C ALA A 112 -28.54 -16.16 36.64
N TYR A 113 -27.92 -17.09 35.92
CA TYR A 113 -28.08 -18.53 36.15
C TYR A 113 -27.58 -18.96 37.54
N ARG A 114 -26.52 -18.31 38.05
CA ARG A 114 -26.07 -18.50 39.45
C ARG A 114 -27.08 -18.01 40.48
N GLY A 115 -27.84 -16.95 40.16
CA GLY A 115 -28.91 -16.44 41.00
C GLY A 115 -30.04 -17.47 41.12
N GLU A 116 -30.47 -18.02 39.99
CA GLU A 116 -31.54 -19.04 39.90
C GLU A 116 -31.19 -20.35 40.64
N ILE A 117 -29.91 -20.76 40.68
CA ILE A 117 -29.48 -21.99 41.40
C ILE A 117 -29.41 -21.78 42.92
N LYS A 118 -29.27 -20.54 43.39
CA LYS A 118 -29.09 -20.22 44.82
C LYS A 118 -30.37 -19.78 45.52
N ALA A 119 -31.44 -19.52 44.77
CA ALA A 119 -32.78 -19.27 45.29
C ALA A 119 -33.53 -20.59 45.49
#